data_AF-A0A7S3PS27-F1
#
_entry.id   AF-A0A7S3PS27-F1
#
_cell.length_a   1.000
_cell.length_b   1.000
_cell.length_c   1.000
_cell.angle_alpha   90.00
_cell.angle_beta   90.00
_cell.angle_gamma   90.00
#
_symmetry.space_group_name_H-M   'P 1'
#
loop_
_entity.id
_entity.type
_entity.pdbx_description
1 polymer ?
#
loop_
_entity_poly.entity_id
_entity_poly.type
_entity_poly.pdbx_seq_one_letter_code
_entity_poly.pdbx_strand_id
1 'polypeptide(L)'
;DFDGDEMNLHVPQSLTARAEAETMMMVNKVIVSPQSNRPVMGIVQDSLLSSAKMTKRNIFLEKDHLMNHIMWMDDWDGKIPIPAIMIPTDNKPGAYTPHWTGKQLFSMIIPKVNLIRKANGHKDGEKFPQDLCPHDTYVLIQDGQIICG
;
A
#
# COMPACT_ATOMS: atom_id res chain seq x y z
N ASP A 1 -9.07 3.31 21.89
CA ASP A 1 -8.60 4.60 21.33
C ASP A 1 -7.21 4.78 21.90
N PHE A 2 -6.72 5.98 22.19
CA PHE A 2 -5.56 6.17 23.08
C PHE A 2 -5.83 7.31 24.08
N ASP A 3 -7.06 7.40 24.58
CA ASP A 3 -7.55 8.46 25.49
C ASP A 3 -7.57 8.04 26.98
N GLY A 4 -7.05 6.85 27.30
CA GLY A 4 -6.97 6.34 28.67
C GLY A 4 -7.24 4.85 28.85
N ASP A 5 -7.37 4.08 27.76
CA ASP A 5 -7.59 2.64 27.82
C ASP A 5 -6.46 1.86 28.52
N GLU A 6 -6.83 0.88 29.34
CA GLU A 6 -5.91 -0.03 30.02
C GLU A 6 -5.93 -1.42 29.36
N MET A 7 -4.76 -2.03 29.21
CA MET A 7 -4.61 -3.39 28.65
C MET A 7 -3.79 -4.27 29.60
N ASN A 8 -4.26 -5.49 29.83
CA ASN A 8 -3.55 -6.49 30.64
C ASN A 8 -2.60 -7.31 29.77
N LEU A 9 -1.44 -7.65 30.35
CA LEU A 9 -0.46 -8.54 29.74
C LEU A 9 -0.26 -9.77 30.61
N HIS A 10 -0.34 -10.95 29.98
CA HIS A 10 -0.12 -12.24 30.65
C HIS A 10 1.08 -12.93 30.03
N VAL A 11 1.95 -13.50 30.88
CA VAL A 11 3.19 -14.18 30.44
C VAL A 11 3.05 -15.70 30.63
N PRO A 12 2.94 -16.50 29.56
CA PRO A 12 2.87 -17.95 29.65
C PRO A 12 4.16 -18.54 30.27
N GLN A 13 4.01 -19.37 31.30
CA GLN A 13 5.16 -19.93 32.05
C GLN A 13 5.60 -21.31 31.56
N SER A 14 4.66 -22.17 31.13
CA SER A 14 5.00 -23.50 30.64
C SER A 14 5.37 -23.48 29.16
N LEU A 15 6.23 -24.41 28.73
CA LEU A 15 6.58 -24.58 27.33
C LEU A 15 5.35 -24.90 26.47
N THR A 16 4.39 -25.65 27.01
CA THR A 16 3.13 -25.98 26.33
C THR A 16 2.27 -24.74 26.08
N ALA A 17 2.07 -23.89 27.08
CA ALA A 17 1.29 -22.66 26.94
C ALA A 17 1.99 -21.64 26.03
N ARG A 18 3.33 -21.60 26.06
CA ARG A 18 4.11 -20.78 25.11
C ARG A 18 3.91 -21.26 23.68
N ALA A 19 4.06 -22.56 23.43
CA ALA A 19 3.83 -23.13 22.11
C ALA A 19 2.39 -22.89 21.63
N GLU A 20 1.39 -23.02 22.50
CA GLU A 20 -0.01 -22.71 22.19
C GLU A 20 -0.20 -21.25 21.77
N ALA A 21 0.33 -20.31 22.55
CA ALA A 21 0.23 -18.89 22.24
C ALA A 21 0.93 -18.54 20.92
N GLU A 22 2.14 -19.06 20.69
CA GLU A 22 2.92 -18.86 19.46
C GLU A 22 2.26 -19.51 18.23
N THR A 23 1.60 -20.66 18.41
CA THR A 23 1.02 -21.41 17.29
C THR A 23 -0.38 -20.95 16.92
N MET A 24 -1.23 -20.61 17.90
CA MET A 24 -2.65 -20.32 17.68
C MET A 24 -3.03 -18.86 17.93
N MET A 25 -2.37 -18.17 18.86
CA MET A 25 -2.80 -16.84 19.33
C MET A 25 -1.96 -15.68 18.79
N MET A 26 -0.92 -15.96 17.98
CA MET A 26 -0.10 -14.91 17.37
C MET A 26 -0.91 -14.02 16.45
N VAL A 27 -0.71 -12.71 16.57
CA VAL A 27 -1.46 -11.65 15.86
C VAL A 27 -1.50 -11.87 14.34
N ASN A 28 -0.38 -12.28 13.72
CA ASN A 28 -0.31 -12.53 12.28
C ASN A 28 -1.16 -13.72 11.81
N LYS A 29 -1.52 -14.65 12.70
CA LYS A 29 -2.38 -15.81 12.40
C LYS A 29 -3.86 -15.52 12.58
N VAL A 30 -4.20 -14.45 13.29
CA VAL A 30 -5.59 -14.03 13.59
C VAL A 30 -6.02 -12.78 12.81
N ILE A 31 -5.37 -12.48 11.68
CA ILE A 31 -5.75 -11.36 10.80
C ILE A 31 -7.17 -11.56 10.23
N VAL A 32 -7.53 -12.78 9.83
CA VAL A 32 -8.85 -13.12 9.27
C VAL A 32 -9.72 -13.77 10.34
N SER A 33 -10.87 -13.16 10.65
CA SER A 33 -11.77 -13.68 11.67
C SER A 33 -12.81 -14.65 11.09
N PRO A 34 -13.04 -15.81 11.73
CA PRO A 34 -14.08 -16.76 11.31
C PRO A 34 -15.51 -16.22 11.56
N GLN A 35 -15.69 -15.19 12.39
CA GLN A 35 -17.02 -14.63 12.68
C GLN A 35 -17.69 -14.04 11.43
N SER A 36 -16.89 -13.45 10.54
CA SER A 36 -17.41 -12.78 9.33
C SER A 36 -16.58 -13.08 8.07
N ASN A 37 -15.68 -14.07 8.13
CA ASN A 37 -14.80 -14.50 7.04
C ASN A 37 -14.08 -13.32 6.35
N ARG A 38 -13.67 -12.32 7.13
CA ARG A 38 -13.00 -11.10 6.63
C ARG A 38 -11.85 -10.68 7.55
N PRO A 39 -10.88 -9.92 7.02
CA PRO A 39 -9.83 -9.33 7.84
C PRO A 39 -10.42 -8.40 8.91
N VAL A 40 -9.94 -8.54 10.15
CA VAL A 40 -10.28 -7.64 11.27
C VAL A 40 -9.19 -6.60 11.52
N MET A 41 -8.00 -6.81 10.97
CA MET A 41 -6.91 -5.84 10.96
C MET A 41 -6.79 -5.22 9.57
N GLY A 42 -6.47 -3.94 9.53
CA GLY A 42 -6.29 -3.19 8.29
C GLY A 42 -5.56 -1.88 8.52
N ILE A 43 -5.26 -1.18 7.44
CA ILE A 43 -4.66 0.15 7.49
C ILE A 43 -5.72 1.16 7.94
N VAL A 44 -5.42 1.92 8.99
CA VAL A 44 -6.36 2.88 9.61
C VAL A 44 -5.73 4.26 9.78
N GLN A 45 -6.57 5.26 10.09
CA GLN A 45 -6.16 6.62 10.45
C GLN A 45 -5.21 7.26 9.41
N ASP A 46 -4.06 7.77 9.85
CA ASP A 46 -3.15 8.55 9.03
C ASP A 46 -2.53 7.74 7.90
N SER A 47 -2.23 6.45 8.12
CA SER A 47 -1.69 5.59 7.07
C SER A 47 -2.72 5.36 5.96
N LEU A 48 -4.00 5.22 6.32
CA LEU A 48 -5.08 5.10 5.34
C LEU A 48 -5.24 6.40 4.55
N LEU A 49 -5.26 7.54 5.24
CA LEU A 49 -5.36 8.86 4.59
C LEU A 49 -4.16 9.14 3.69
N SER A 50 -2.95 8.82 4.15
CA SER A 50 -1.71 8.98 3.40
C SER A 50 -1.71 8.11 2.15
N SER A 51 -2.08 6.82 2.27
CA SER A 51 -2.19 5.93 1.12
C SER A 51 -3.14 6.45 0.05
N ALA A 52 -4.31 6.98 0.46
CA ALA A 52 -5.29 7.56 -0.45
C ALA A 52 -4.81 8.89 -1.08
N LYS A 53 -3.98 9.68 -0.38
CA LYS A 53 -3.40 10.91 -0.93
C LYS A 53 -2.25 10.60 -1.89
N MET A 54 -1.32 9.72 -1.50
CA MET A 54 -0.14 9.38 -2.29
C MET A 54 -0.47 8.66 -3.59
N THR A 55 -1.49 7.81 -3.61
CA THR A 55 -1.86 7.04 -4.79
C THR A 55 -2.62 7.83 -5.85
N LYS A 56 -2.97 9.11 -5.61
CA LYS A 56 -3.65 9.93 -6.64
C LYS A 56 -2.78 10.13 -7.89
N ARG A 57 -3.41 10.18 -9.06
CA ARG A 57 -2.73 10.33 -10.37
C ARG A 57 -1.79 11.54 -10.49
N ASN A 58 -2.07 12.63 -9.79
CA ASN A 58 -1.30 13.87 -9.85
C ASN A 58 -0.15 13.94 -8.85
N ILE A 59 0.15 12.85 -8.13
CA ILE A 59 1.26 12.80 -7.18
C ILE A 59 2.49 12.19 -7.85
N PHE A 60 3.55 12.99 -7.90
CA PHE A 60 4.85 12.62 -8.41
C PHE A 60 5.91 12.77 -7.31
N LEU A 61 6.87 11.86 -7.32
CA LEU A 61 8.00 11.80 -6.41
C LEU A 61 9.29 12.01 -7.20
N GLU A 62 10.12 12.92 -6.70
CA GLU A 62 11.49 13.08 -7.18
C GLU A 62 12.37 11.94 -6.65
N LYS A 63 13.55 11.81 -7.26
CA LYS A 63 14.49 10.71 -6.99
C LYS A 63 14.90 10.63 -5.52
N ASP A 64 15.16 11.76 -4.89
CA ASP A 64 15.56 11.88 -3.49
C ASP A 64 14.47 11.38 -2.53
N HIS A 65 13.23 11.81 -2.75
CA HIS A 65 12.07 11.39 -1.99
C HIS A 65 11.82 9.90 -2.19
N LEU A 66 11.83 9.40 -3.44
CA LEU A 66 11.66 7.97 -3.70
C LEU A 66 12.70 7.14 -2.94
N MET A 67 13.97 7.51 -3.05
CA MET A 67 15.06 6.81 -2.36
C MET A 67 14.86 6.79 -0.85
N ASN A 68 14.47 7.92 -0.26
CA ASN A 68 14.16 7.97 1.17
C ASN A 68 13.02 7.03 1.57
N HIS A 69 12.00 6.84 0.73
CA HIS A 69 10.92 5.87 1.00
C HIS A 69 11.39 4.42 0.85
N ILE A 70 12.22 4.14 -0.17
CA ILE A 70 12.77 2.79 -0.40
C ILE A 70 13.62 2.33 0.79
N MET A 71 14.33 3.25 1.46
CA MET A 71 15.11 2.92 2.66
C MET A 71 14.29 2.32 3.82
N TRP A 72 12.96 2.49 3.82
CA TRP A 72 12.05 1.92 4.82
C TRP A 72 11.46 0.56 4.40
N MET A 73 11.85 0.03 3.25
CA MET A 73 11.38 -1.27 2.78
C MET A 73 12.37 -2.37 3.17
N ASP A 74 11.96 -3.26 4.08
CA ASP A 74 12.81 -4.36 4.54
C ASP A 74 13.08 -5.41 3.45
N ASP A 75 12.06 -5.71 2.61
CA ASP A 75 12.11 -6.75 1.57
C ASP A 75 12.42 -6.23 0.15
N TRP A 76 13.13 -5.10 0.03
CA TRP A 76 13.44 -4.51 -1.27
C TRP A 76 14.51 -5.31 -2.05
N ASP A 77 14.27 -5.55 -3.33
CA ASP A 77 15.12 -6.36 -4.22
C ASP A 77 16.35 -5.62 -4.79
N GLY A 78 16.60 -4.39 -4.34
CA GLY A 78 17.71 -3.54 -4.80
C GLY A 78 17.46 -2.87 -6.16
N LYS A 79 16.28 -3.04 -6.78
CA LYS A 79 15.98 -2.47 -8.10
C LYS A 79 15.04 -1.28 -7.97
N ILE A 80 15.47 -0.17 -8.58
CA ILE A 80 14.63 1.02 -8.71
C ILE A 80 13.81 0.87 -9.99
N PRO A 81 12.47 1.03 -9.94
CA PRO A 81 11.65 0.97 -11.14
C PRO A 81 11.98 2.10 -12.11
N ILE A 82 11.66 1.90 -13.38
CA ILE A 82 11.80 2.96 -14.39
C ILE A 82 10.85 4.11 -14.03
N PRO A 83 11.31 5.38 -14.04
CA PRO A 83 10.44 6.52 -13.77
C PRO A 83 9.27 6.58 -14.75
N ALA A 84 8.10 6.97 -14.25
CA ALA A 84 6.91 7.13 -15.09
C ALA A 84 7.06 8.27 -16.11
N ILE A 85 7.76 9.35 -15.72
CA ILE A 85 7.93 10.54 -16.55
C ILE A 85 9.36 11.06 -16.43
N MET A 86 9.92 11.50 -17.55
CA MET A 86 11.17 12.25 -17.63
C MET A 86 10.83 13.70 -18.03
N ILE A 87 11.06 14.66 -17.13
CA ILE A 87 10.77 16.08 -17.36
C ILE A 87 12.07 16.80 -17.73
N PRO A 88 12.12 17.62 -18.79
CA PRO A 88 13.29 18.43 -19.10
C PRO A 88 13.69 19.31 -17.92
N THR A 89 14.97 19.35 -17.58
CA THR A 89 15.44 20.17 -16.47
C THR A 89 15.54 21.63 -16.90
N ASP A 90 14.92 22.52 -16.13
CA ASP A 90 15.02 23.96 -16.36
C ASP A 90 16.49 24.39 -16.41
N ASN A 91 16.83 25.22 -17.40
CA ASN A 91 18.16 25.81 -17.58
C ASN A 91 19.29 24.84 -17.96
N LYS A 92 19.01 23.59 -18.35
CA LYS A 92 20.02 22.65 -18.89
C LYS A 92 19.50 21.90 -20.11
N PRO A 93 19.75 22.41 -21.34
CA PRO A 93 19.38 21.73 -22.57
C PRO A 93 19.94 20.30 -22.63
N GLY A 94 19.07 19.32 -22.86
CA GLY A 94 19.43 17.90 -22.93
C GLY A 94 19.48 17.16 -21.58
N ALA A 95 19.24 17.84 -20.46
CA ALA A 95 19.09 17.20 -19.16
C ALA A 95 17.61 16.91 -18.85
N TYR A 96 17.35 15.78 -18.18
CA TYR A 96 16.01 15.35 -17.76
C TYR A 96 16.01 14.92 -16.31
N THR A 97 14.98 15.34 -15.57
CA THR A 97 14.70 14.95 -14.20
C THR A 97 13.69 13.80 -14.20
N PRO A 98 14.01 12.66 -13.54
CA PRO A 98 13.10 11.53 -13.45
C PRO A 98 12.06 11.73 -12.34
N HIS A 99 10.80 11.40 -12.64
CA HIS A 99 9.69 11.42 -11.70
C HIS A 99 8.96 10.08 -11.66
N TRP A 100 8.67 9.62 -10.45
CA TRP A 100 7.90 8.41 -10.19
C TRP A 100 6.51 8.76 -9.66
N THR A 101 5.52 7.90 -9.87
CA THR A 101 4.19 8.10 -9.28
C THR A 101 4.11 7.44 -7.90
N GLY A 102 3.18 7.92 -7.06
CA GLY A 102 2.91 7.23 -5.80
C GLY A 102 2.44 5.79 -6.00
N LYS A 103 1.67 5.51 -7.07
CA LYS A 103 1.28 4.13 -7.45
C LYS A 103 2.49 3.23 -7.71
N GLN A 104 3.53 3.74 -8.37
CA GLN A 104 4.77 2.97 -8.58
C GLN A 104 5.47 2.63 -7.26
N LEU A 105 5.54 3.58 -6.33
CA LEU A 105 6.09 3.32 -4.99
C LEU A 105 5.28 2.23 -4.25
N PHE A 106 3.95 2.34 -4.23
CA PHE A 106 3.10 1.34 -3.58
C PHE A 106 3.19 -0.04 -4.26
N SER A 107 3.41 -0.09 -5.56
CA SER A 107 3.64 -1.34 -6.30
C SER A 107 4.91 -2.08 -5.86
N MET A 108 5.87 -1.39 -5.25
CA MET A 108 7.07 -2.03 -4.67
C MET A 108 6.77 -2.71 -3.33
N ILE A 109 5.72 -2.27 -2.63
CA ILE A 109 5.32 -2.79 -1.31
C ILE A 109 4.38 -3.99 -1.45
N ILE A 110 3.56 -4.01 -2.51
CA ILE A 110 2.50 -4.99 -2.69
C ILE A 110 3.10 -6.31 -3.23
N PRO A 111 2.77 -7.47 -2.62
CA PRO A 111 3.23 -8.76 -3.12
C PRO A 111 2.58 -9.09 -4.47
N LYS A 112 3.07 -10.11 -5.16
CA LYS A 112 2.55 -10.56 -6.47
C LYS A 112 1.11 -11.09 -6.38
N VAL A 113 0.14 -10.19 -6.43
CA VAL A 113 -1.29 -10.48 -6.33
C VAL A 113 -2.07 -9.76 -7.41
N ASN A 114 -3.26 -10.28 -7.71
CA ASN A 114 -4.22 -9.66 -8.62
C ASN A 114 -5.44 -9.22 -7.82
N LEU A 115 -5.86 -7.96 -8.00
CA LEU A 115 -7.02 -7.41 -7.31
C LEU A 115 -7.78 -6.46 -8.24
N ILE A 116 -9.10 -6.57 -8.20
CA ILE A 116 -10.01 -5.65 -8.85
C ILE A 116 -11.00 -5.15 -7.80
N ARG A 117 -11.05 -3.83 -7.59
CA ARG A 117 -11.97 -3.22 -6.61
C ARG A 117 -12.39 -1.82 -7.04
N LYS A 118 -13.58 -1.40 -6.60
CA LYS A 118 -14.04 -0.02 -6.73
C LYS A 118 -13.68 0.78 -5.47
N ALA A 119 -13.19 2.00 -5.66
CA ALA A 119 -13.08 2.99 -4.60
C ALA A 119 -14.47 3.46 -4.15
N ASN A 120 -14.58 3.97 -2.93
CA ASN A 120 -15.86 4.39 -2.34
C ASN A 120 -16.58 5.48 -3.15
N GLY A 121 -15.86 6.30 -3.91
CA GLY A 121 -16.41 7.38 -4.73
C GLY A 121 -16.79 6.98 -6.16
N HIS A 122 -16.70 5.70 -6.53
CA HIS A 122 -17.03 5.23 -7.87
C HIS A 122 -18.52 5.40 -8.18
N LYS A 123 -18.85 6.02 -9.32
CA LYS A 123 -20.24 6.21 -9.75
C LYS A 123 -20.73 4.98 -10.50
N ASP A 124 -21.82 4.37 -10.03
CA ASP A 124 -22.44 3.27 -10.74
C ASP A 124 -23.04 3.73 -12.08
N GLY A 125 -22.75 2.99 -13.15
CA GLY A 125 -23.17 3.31 -14.51
C GLY A 125 -22.11 3.96 -15.41
N GLU A 126 -20.88 4.12 -14.93
CA GLU A 126 -19.75 4.47 -15.81
C GLU A 126 -19.56 3.41 -16.90
N LYS A 127 -19.54 3.86 -18.17
CA LYS A 127 -19.32 3.00 -19.35
C LYS A 127 -17.86 2.92 -19.78
N PHE A 128 -16.97 3.53 -19.01
CA PHE A 128 -15.54 3.53 -19.33
C PHE A 128 -14.94 2.16 -19.03
N PRO A 129 -13.96 1.71 -19.83
CA PRO A 129 -13.14 0.55 -19.48
C PRO A 129 -12.56 0.68 -18.07
N GLN A 130 -12.44 -0.46 -17.39
CA GLN A 130 -12.00 -0.54 -15.99
C GLN A 130 -10.62 0.10 -15.76
N ASP A 131 -9.72 -0.09 -16.71
CA ASP A 131 -8.35 0.40 -16.74
C ASP A 131 -8.22 1.90 -17.12
N LEU A 132 -9.30 2.51 -17.62
CA LEU A 132 -9.31 3.88 -18.16
C LEU A 132 -10.38 4.76 -17.49
N CYS A 133 -10.70 4.51 -16.22
CA CYS A 133 -11.62 5.34 -15.46
C CYS A 133 -11.09 6.81 -15.37
N PRO A 134 -11.86 7.82 -15.82
CA PRO A 134 -11.45 9.22 -15.79
C PRO A 134 -11.20 9.74 -14.36
N HIS A 135 -11.96 9.22 -13.41
CA HIS A 135 -11.91 9.63 -12.00
C HIS A 135 -10.95 8.82 -11.15
N ASP A 136 -10.23 7.86 -11.75
CA ASP A 136 -9.26 7.02 -11.04
C ASP A 136 -9.90 6.30 -9.84
N THR A 137 -11.13 5.79 -10.03
CA THR A 137 -11.92 5.16 -8.95
C THR A 137 -11.95 3.63 -9.04
N TYR A 138 -11.35 3.06 -10.08
CA TYR A 138 -11.30 1.63 -10.30
C TYR A 138 -9.88 1.13 -10.00
N VAL A 139 -9.71 0.39 -8.91
CA VAL A 139 -8.44 -0.13 -8.44
C VAL A 139 -8.15 -1.45 -9.14
N LEU A 140 -7.12 -1.46 -9.98
CA LEU A 140 -6.62 -2.62 -10.68
C LEU A 140 -5.17 -2.89 -10.27
N ILE A 141 -4.94 -4.04 -9.66
CA ILE A 141 -3.62 -4.57 -9.33
C ILE A 141 -3.40 -5.82 -10.18
N GLN A 142 -2.29 -5.87 -10.91
CA GLN A 142 -1.87 -7.00 -11.73
C GLN A 142 -0.43 -7.38 -11.40
N ASP A 143 -0.21 -8.63 -11.01
CA ASP A 143 1.10 -9.17 -10.58
C ASP A 143 1.83 -8.27 -9.56
N GLY A 144 1.07 -7.73 -8.59
CA GLY A 144 1.57 -6.80 -7.57
C GLY A 144 1.77 -5.34 -8.04
N GLN A 145 1.52 -5.03 -9.31
CA GLN A 145 1.61 -3.67 -9.84
C GLN A 145 0.26 -2.97 -9.88
N ILE A 146 0.18 -1.76 -9.33
CA ILE A 146 -1.01 -0.92 -9.40
C ILE A 146 -1.05 -0.24 -10.77
N ILE A 147 -2.02 -0.62 -11.59
CA ILE A 147 -2.20 -0.07 -12.93
C ILE A 147 -3.05 1.20 -12.89
N CYS A 148 -4.17 1.18 -12.15
CA CYS A 148 -5.08 2.32 -12.01
C CYS A 148 -5.82 2.28 -10.66
N GLY A 149 -6.44 3.41 -10.29
CA GLY A 149 -7.32 3.56 -9.12
C GLY A 149 -6.78 4.37 -7.97
#